data_AF-A0A520Y8V7-F1
#
_entry.id   AF-A0A520Y8V7-F1
#
_cell.length_a   1.000
_cell.length_b   1.000
_cell.length_c   1.000
_cell.angle_alpha   90.00
_cell.angle_beta   90.00
_cell.angle_gamma   90.00
#
_symmetry.space_group_name_H-M   'P 1'
#
loop_
_entity.id
_entity.type
_entity.pdbx_description
1 polymer ?
#
loop_
_entity_poly.entity_id
_entity_poly.type
_entity_poly.pdbx_seq_one_letter_code
_entity_poly.pdbx_strand_id
1 'polypeptide(L)'
;MITGRGLREDNPANHEIILQDPELAASGRLEGALDDVAGLAAFRRSDGRSASPTSQGLTLRGLGGNAAARVTLTVDGVPLADPFGGWLNFSSIDLAAIDRIRVTRGGGVDGLAGHISIDTLEDTDFGAGLSYGSRDSVDAHVRGGAHIGASRVLFAGGVQAGDGFTPIVEQDRGIADRPAAFEQYAGRLRFLAPVGGASLQANLSAFEDRRERGFEGSDNFAQGIDASLRLVGDDWSLTAYWQDRAFENAFAALDDTRDNTRPVLDQFDVPSTGLGAAAAMQGSAGQLDWRLGADIRDVKGETNELYFFQGMSPTRQR
;
A
#
# COMPACT_ATOMS: atom_id res chain seq x y z
N MET A 1 -10.58 27.09 -6.26
CA MET A 1 -10.05 26.67 -4.94
C MET A 1 -9.21 25.42 -5.17
N ILE A 2 -8.08 25.24 -4.49
CA ILE A 2 -7.38 23.95 -4.44
C ILE A 2 -7.63 23.39 -3.04
N THR A 3 -8.22 22.20 -2.96
CA THR A 3 -8.48 21.53 -1.67
C THR A 3 -7.36 20.61 -1.24
N GLY A 4 -6.59 20.04 -2.19
CA GLY A 4 -5.55 19.02 -1.92
C GLY A 4 -6.09 17.69 -1.37
N ARG A 5 -7.37 17.64 -1.02
CA ARG A 5 -8.02 16.58 -0.26
C ARG A 5 -9.37 16.22 -0.86
N GLY A 6 -9.92 15.08 -0.42
CA GLY A 6 -11.26 14.65 -0.80
C GLY A 6 -12.39 15.50 -0.22
N LEU A 7 -13.62 15.02 -0.41
CA LEU A 7 -14.78 15.61 0.27
C LEU A 7 -14.61 15.56 1.78
N ARG A 8 -15.15 16.57 2.46
CA ARG A 8 -15.08 16.71 3.91
C ARG A 8 -15.80 15.56 4.61
N GLU A 9 -15.13 14.85 5.50
CA GLU A 9 -15.66 13.64 6.17
C GLU A 9 -16.11 13.87 7.61
N ASP A 10 -16.33 15.14 7.99
CA ASP A 10 -16.70 15.59 9.33
C ASP A 10 -18.10 15.09 9.74
N ASN A 11 -18.21 13.81 10.09
CA ASN A 11 -19.39 13.24 10.72
C ASN A 11 -19.03 12.84 12.16
N PRO A 12 -19.56 13.52 13.19
CA PRO A 12 -19.27 13.21 14.59
C PRO A 12 -19.75 11.81 15.03
N ALA A 13 -20.58 11.14 14.23
CA ALA A 13 -20.98 9.75 14.46
C ALA A 13 -19.91 8.72 14.06
N ASN A 14 -18.91 9.11 13.26
CA ASN A 14 -17.81 8.25 12.87
C ASN A 14 -16.72 8.29 13.95
N HIS A 15 -16.32 7.12 14.45
CA HIS A 15 -15.17 7.00 15.36
C HIS A 15 -13.87 7.12 14.56
N GLU A 16 -13.53 8.34 14.18
CA GLU A 16 -12.38 8.71 13.36
C GLU A 16 -11.09 8.81 14.19
N ILE A 17 -9.98 8.33 13.62
CA ILE A 17 -8.62 8.61 14.11
C ILE A 17 -7.85 9.28 12.99
N ILE A 18 -7.20 10.40 13.31
CA ILE A 18 -6.35 11.15 12.39
C ILE A 18 -4.91 11.05 12.87
N LEU A 19 -4.03 10.58 12.00
CA LEU A 19 -2.57 10.62 12.19
C LEU A 19 -2.03 11.77 11.32
N GLN A 20 -1.45 12.79 11.96
CA GLN A 20 -0.91 13.99 11.28
C GLN A 20 0.59 13.92 11.02
N ASP A 21 1.32 13.05 11.73
CA ASP A 21 2.77 12.90 11.60
C ASP A 21 3.16 11.41 11.46
N PRO A 22 2.67 10.70 10.42
CA PRO A 22 2.97 9.28 10.27
C PRO A 22 4.46 9.00 10.07
N GLU A 23 5.26 9.98 9.61
CA GLU A 23 6.73 9.89 9.58
C GLU A 23 7.37 9.68 10.95
N LEU A 24 6.68 9.99 12.04
CA LEU A 24 7.18 9.78 13.41
C LEU A 24 7.02 8.34 13.90
N ALA A 25 6.41 7.46 13.10
CA ALA A 25 6.34 6.04 13.42
C ALA A 25 7.77 5.50 13.61
N ALA A 26 8.03 4.88 14.77
CA ALA A 26 9.36 4.38 15.11
C ALA A 26 9.93 3.37 14.09
N SER A 27 9.04 2.74 13.30
CA SER A 27 9.41 1.82 12.24
C SER A 27 9.87 2.48 10.94
N GLY A 28 9.61 3.79 10.75
CA GLY A 28 9.79 4.48 9.46
C GLY A 28 8.86 3.96 8.36
N ARG A 29 7.73 3.34 8.73
CA ARG A 29 6.84 2.64 7.79
C ARG A 29 5.36 2.84 8.07
N LEU A 30 4.56 2.79 7.00
CA LEU A 30 3.10 2.89 7.06
C LEU A 30 2.47 1.85 7.99
N GLU A 31 2.97 0.61 7.97
CA GLU A 31 2.46 -0.44 8.86
C GLU A 31 2.63 -0.07 10.34
N GLY A 32 3.78 0.50 10.71
CA GLY A 32 4.01 0.89 12.11
C GLY A 32 3.20 2.10 12.53
N ALA A 33 2.93 3.05 11.64
CA ALA A 33 2.00 4.14 11.90
C ALA A 33 0.57 3.62 12.16
N LEU A 34 0.19 2.55 11.45
CA LEU A 34 -1.12 1.91 11.59
C LEU A 34 -1.24 1.01 12.82
N ASP A 35 -0.15 0.41 13.30
CA ASP A 35 -0.14 -0.49 14.47
C ASP A 35 -0.61 0.20 15.76
N ASP A 36 -0.44 1.52 15.87
CA ASP A 36 -0.89 2.31 17.02
C ASP A 36 -2.41 2.56 17.03
N VAL A 37 -3.12 2.22 15.95
CA VAL A 37 -4.56 2.46 15.82
C VAL A 37 -5.35 1.35 16.52
N ALA A 38 -5.97 1.69 17.66
CA ALA A 38 -6.75 0.73 18.44
C ALA A 38 -7.83 -0.01 17.61
N GLY A 39 -7.77 -1.34 17.66
CA GLY A 39 -8.72 -2.22 16.97
C GLY A 39 -8.40 -2.47 15.49
N LEU A 40 -7.38 -1.83 14.93
CA LEU A 40 -6.76 -2.23 13.67
C LEU A 40 -5.73 -3.33 13.96
N ALA A 41 -5.66 -4.34 13.10
CA ALA A 41 -4.67 -5.41 13.21
C ALA A 41 -4.29 -5.94 11.83
N ALA A 42 -2.99 -6.12 11.60
CA ALA A 42 -2.48 -6.82 10.43
C ALA A 42 -2.81 -8.31 10.49
N PHE A 43 -3.00 -8.94 9.31
CA PHE A 43 -3.23 -10.38 9.19
C PHE A 43 -2.02 -11.19 9.69
N ARG A 44 -0.80 -10.73 9.39
CA ARG A 44 0.45 -11.22 9.98
C ARG A 44 1.18 -10.04 10.63
N ARG A 45 1.85 -10.28 11.76
CA ARG A 45 2.64 -9.26 12.47
C ARG A 45 3.98 -8.93 11.83
N SER A 46 4.40 -9.70 10.81
CA SER A 46 5.60 -9.41 10.04
C SER A 46 5.34 -8.23 9.11
N ASP A 47 6.19 -7.21 9.17
CA ASP A 47 6.14 -6.06 8.29
C ASP A 47 6.69 -6.39 6.89
N GLY A 48 6.60 -5.43 5.98
CA GLY A 48 7.09 -5.60 4.62
C GLY A 48 8.60 -5.73 4.48
N ARG A 49 9.41 -5.88 5.54
CA ARG A 49 10.85 -6.18 5.40
C ARG A 49 11.10 -7.66 5.14
N SER A 50 10.20 -8.52 5.62
CA SER A 50 10.35 -9.98 5.51
C SER A 50 9.06 -10.71 5.14
N ALA A 51 7.90 -10.04 5.22
CA ALA A 51 6.62 -10.63 4.87
C ALA A 51 6.42 -10.65 3.35
N SER A 52 5.73 -11.67 2.84
CA SER A 52 5.22 -11.62 1.46
C SER A 52 4.08 -10.60 1.35
N PRO A 53 3.98 -9.79 0.28
CA PRO A 53 2.83 -8.91 0.05
C PRO A 53 1.49 -9.64 0.15
N THR A 54 1.40 -10.89 -0.31
CA THR A 54 0.18 -11.73 -0.21
C THR A 54 -0.25 -12.06 1.21
N SER A 55 0.62 -11.82 2.20
CA SER A 55 0.34 -11.97 3.63
C SER A 55 0.03 -10.64 4.34
N GLN A 56 0.05 -9.53 3.59
CA GLN A 56 -0.22 -8.19 4.08
C GLN A 56 -1.68 -7.81 3.80
N GLY A 57 -2.46 -7.78 4.88
CA GLY A 57 -3.86 -7.38 4.89
C GLY A 57 -4.23 -6.80 6.24
N LEU A 58 -5.28 -5.96 6.28
CA LEU A 58 -5.74 -5.30 7.49
C LEU A 58 -7.14 -5.79 7.90
N THR A 59 -7.33 -5.89 9.20
CA THR A 59 -8.61 -6.18 9.86
C THR A 59 -8.92 -5.05 10.84
N LEU A 60 -10.20 -4.72 11.01
CA LEU A 60 -10.64 -3.68 11.93
C LEU A 60 -11.80 -4.21 12.77
N ARG A 61 -11.72 -4.02 14.09
CA ARG A 61 -12.70 -4.53 15.08
C ARG A 61 -12.89 -6.06 15.04
N GLY A 62 -11.83 -6.79 14.67
CA GLY A 62 -11.90 -8.25 14.53
C GLY A 62 -12.76 -8.74 13.35
N LEU A 63 -13.16 -7.84 12.45
CA LEU A 63 -13.86 -8.18 11.21
C LEU A 63 -12.81 -8.42 10.11
N GLY A 64 -12.53 -9.70 9.85
CA GLY A 64 -11.51 -10.14 8.91
C GLY A 64 -10.59 -11.20 9.53
N GLY A 65 -9.93 -12.00 8.69
CA GLY A 65 -9.07 -13.09 9.13
C GLY A 65 -8.44 -13.90 7.98
N ASN A 66 -8.43 -13.32 6.77
CA ASN A 66 -7.99 -13.96 5.53
C ASN A 66 -6.98 -13.01 4.88
N ALA A 67 -6.18 -13.49 3.93
CA ALA A 67 -5.17 -12.69 3.22
C ALA A 67 -5.72 -11.39 2.60
N ALA A 68 -6.96 -11.39 2.10
CA ALA A 68 -7.62 -10.19 1.57
C ALA A 68 -8.17 -9.29 2.69
N ALA A 69 -7.80 -8.01 2.67
CA ALA A 69 -8.25 -7.03 3.65
C ALA A 69 -9.79 -6.86 3.62
N ARG A 70 -10.42 -6.74 4.81
CA ARG A 70 -11.85 -6.39 4.96
C ARG A 70 -12.07 -4.91 5.31
N VAL A 71 -10.98 -4.16 5.32
CA VAL A 71 -10.90 -2.71 5.42
C VAL A 71 -10.45 -2.22 4.06
N THR A 72 -11.11 -1.20 3.53
CA THR A 72 -10.64 -0.56 2.30
C THR A 72 -9.62 0.49 2.66
N LEU A 73 -8.44 0.40 2.04
CA LEU A 73 -7.39 1.39 2.16
C LEU A 73 -7.27 2.14 0.82
N THR A 74 -7.39 3.47 0.86
CA THR A 74 -7.22 4.31 -0.32
C THR A 74 -6.12 5.35 -0.16
N VAL A 75 -5.48 5.69 -1.26
CA VAL A 75 -4.56 6.84 -1.38
C VAL A 75 -5.20 7.84 -2.33
N ASP A 76 -5.50 9.04 -1.84
CA ASP A 76 -6.23 10.09 -2.54
C ASP A 76 -7.57 9.62 -3.16
N GLY A 77 -8.20 8.62 -2.55
CA GLY A 77 -9.46 8.01 -3.01
C GLY A 77 -9.32 6.86 -4.01
N VAL A 78 -8.09 6.40 -4.30
CA VAL A 78 -7.81 5.23 -5.14
C VAL A 78 -7.47 4.03 -4.27
N PRO A 79 -8.03 2.82 -4.49
CA PRO A 79 -7.66 1.63 -3.73
C PRO A 79 -6.15 1.33 -3.82
N LEU A 80 -5.50 1.13 -2.67
CA LEU A 80 -4.08 0.74 -2.65
C LEU A 80 -3.88 -0.73 -2.99
N ALA A 81 -4.89 -1.56 -2.69
CA ALA A 81 -4.82 -3.01 -2.88
C ALA A 81 -4.54 -3.37 -4.33
N ASP A 82 -3.79 -4.46 -4.53
CA ASP A 82 -3.60 -5.04 -5.86
C ASP A 82 -4.96 -5.32 -6.53
N PRO A 83 -5.18 -4.90 -7.80
CA PRO A 83 -6.49 -5.01 -8.42
C PRO A 83 -7.01 -6.46 -8.46
N PHE A 84 -6.16 -7.42 -8.78
CA PHE A 84 -6.51 -8.83 -8.94
C PHE A 84 -6.42 -9.59 -7.61
N GLY A 85 -5.31 -9.43 -6.92
CA GLY A 85 -4.96 -10.16 -5.72
C GLY A 85 -5.57 -9.66 -4.42
N GLY A 86 -5.93 -8.38 -4.37
CA GLY A 86 -6.50 -7.73 -3.19
C GLY A 86 -5.56 -7.63 -1.99
N TRP A 87 -4.27 -7.94 -2.13
CA TRP A 87 -3.26 -7.75 -1.09
C TRP A 87 -2.81 -6.30 -1.02
N LEU A 88 -2.30 -5.89 0.14
CA LEU A 88 -1.77 -4.55 0.36
C LEU A 88 -0.25 -4.57 0.23
N ASN A 89 0.30 -3.89 -0.79
CA ASN A 89 1.72 -3.57 -0.80
C ASN A 89 1.95 -2.23 -0.10
N PHE A 90 2.24 -2.24 1.20
CA PHE A 90 2.49 -1.01 1.96
C PHE A 90 3.72 -0.24 1.48
N SER A 91 4.70 -0.92 0.88
CA SER A 91 5.89 -0.27 0.31
C SER A 91 5.62 0.45 -1.02
N SER A 92 4.39 0.40 -1.55
CA SER A 92 4.01 1.16 -2.75
C SER A 92 3.85 2.67 -2.51
N ILE A 93 3.89 3.11 -1.25
CA ILE A 93 3.85 4.52 -0.87
C ILE A 93 4.90 4.81 0.20
N ASP A 94 5.71 5.83 -0.04
CA ASP A 94 6.68 6.32 0.94
C ASP A 94 5.98 7.18 2.00
N LEU A 95 6.41 7.09 3.26
CA LEU A 95 5.83 7.88 4.35
C LEU A 95 5.97 9.39 4.11
N ALA A 96 7.05 9.85 3.47
CA ALA A 96 7.24 11.27 3.17
C ALA A 96 6.21 11.80 2.17
N ALA A 97 5.52 10.92 1.43
CA ALA A 97 4.42 11.30 0.53
C ALA A 97 3.07 11.51 1.25
N ILE A 98 2.96 11.11 2.52
CA ILE A 98 1.71 11.14 3.28
C ILE A 98 1.60 12.46 4.05
N ASP A 99 0.47 13.16 3.86
CA ASP A 99 0.10 14.31 4.69
C ASP A 99 -0.71 13.85 5.91
N ARG A 100 -1.65 12.92 5.68
CA ARG A 100 -2.56 12.49 6.73
C ARG A 100 -3.10 11.08 6.48
N ILE A 101 -3.22 10.32 7.56
CA ILE A 101 -3.97 9.06 7.56
C ILE A 101 -5.24 9.24 8.40
N ARG A 102 -6.39 8.94 7.81
CA ARG A 102 -7.67 8.89 8.48
C ARG A 102 -8.15 7.44 8.56
N VAL A 103 -8.53 7.01 9.76
CA VAL A 103 -9.15 5.71 10.00
C VAL A 103 -10.57 5.91 10.47
N THR A 104 -11.52 5.54 9.61
CA THR A 104 -12.96 5.56 9.89
C THR A 104 -13.43 4.16 10.26
N ARG A 105 -13.88 3.98 11.50
CA ARG A 105 -14.42 2.69 11.97
C ARG A 105 -15.91 2.56 11.67
N GLY A 106 -16.34 1.35 11.33
CA GLY A 106 -17.75 1.03 11.07
C GLY A 106 -18.07 0.95 9.59
N GLY A 107 -19.16 0.27 9.27
CA GLY A 107 -19.58 0.04 7.89
C GLY A 107 -20.04 1.33 7.20
N GLY A 108 -19.65 1.51 5.94
CA GLY A 108 -20.04 2.66 5.13
C GLY A 108 -19.93 2.36 3.63
N VAL A 109 -20.01 3.41 2.81
CA VAL A 109 -19.90 3.30 1.35
C VAL A 109 -18.60 2.64 0.90
N ASP A 110 -17.53 2.80 1.69
CA ASP A 110 -16.19 2.36 1.32
C ASP A 110 -15.75 1.06 2.01
N GLY A 111 -16.57 0.37 2.81
CA GLY A 111 -16.13 -0.89 3.44
C GLY A 111 -16.99 -1.35 4.61
N LEU A 112 -17.03 -2.66 4.84
CA LEU A 112 -17.87 -3.27 5.87
C LEU A 112 -17.32 -3.05 7.29
N ALA A 113 -16.01 -3.19 7.47
CA ALA A 113 -15.36 -3.03 8.77
C ALA A 113 -14.96 -1.57 9.05
N GLY A 114 -14.63 -0.84 7.98
CA GLY A 114 -14.21 0.55 8.00
C GLY A 114 -13.39 0.92 6.77
N HIS A 115 -12.86 2.14 6.79
CA HIS A 115 -12.09 2.74 5.72
C HIS A 115 -10.84 3.41 6.27
N ILE A 116 -9.72 3.25 5.57
CA ILE A 116 -8.48 3.98 5.80
C ILE A 116 -8.25 4.86 4.57
N SER A 117 -8.29 6.17 4.74
CA SER A 117 -7.95 7.12 3.68
C SER A 117 -6.61 7.77 3.99
N ILE A 118 -5.74 7.76 2.99
CA ILE A 118 -4.45 8.44 3.00
C ILE A 118 -4.60 9.65 2.07
N ASP A 119 -4.49 10.84 2.62
CA ASP A 119 -4.32 12.07 1.84
C ASP A 119 -2.80 12.28 1.66
N THR A 120 -2.36 12.46 0.42
CA THR A 120 -0.95 12.77 0.14
C THR A 120 -0.67 14.27 0.24
N LEU A 121 0.62 14.65 0.19
CA LEU A 121 1.09 16.02 0.31
C LEU A 121 0.24 17.04 -0.47
N GLU A 122 0.06 18.22 0.14
CA GLU A 122 -0.57 19.38 -0.48
C GLU A 122 0.32 20.63 -0.51
N ASP A 123 1.27 20.74 0.43
CA ASP A 123 2.26 21.82 0.46
C ASP A 123 3.47 21.54 -0.44
N THR A 124 4.24 22.59 -0.71
CA THR A 124 5.43 22.53 -1.58
C THR A 124 6.74 22.46 -0.78
N ASP A 125 6.67 22.23 0.53
CA ASP A 125 7.84 22.33 1.39
C ASP A 125 8.82 21.21 1.07
N PHE A 126 10.09 21.60 0.96
CA PHE A 126 11.15 20.64 0.70
C PHE A 126 11.53 19.91 1.99
N GLY A 127 11.58 18.59 1.92
CA GLY A 127 12.06 17.74 3.00
C GLY A 127 12.90 16.60 2.45
N ALA A 128 13.93 16.21 3.17
CA ALA A 128 14.72 15.03 2.86
C ALA A 128 15.24 14.40 4.15
N GLY A 129 15.39 13.07 4.14
CA GLY A 129 15.91 12.30 5.27
C GLY A 129 16.81 11.18 4.78
N LEU A 130 17.80 10.85 5.60
CA LEU A 130 18.68 9.70 5.41
C LEU A 130 18.97 9.08 6.78
N SER A 131 18.69 7.79 6.90
CA SER A 131 18.98 6.98 8.07
C SER A 131 19.80 5.76 7.66
N TYR A 132 20.74 5.38 8.53
CA TYR A 132 21.55 4.18 8.38
C TYR A 132 21.66 3.47 9.74
N GLY A 133 21.54 2.15 9.76
CA GLY A 133 21.49 1.41 11.02
C GLY A 133 21.79 -0.08 10.92
N SER A 134 21.33 -0.81 11.93
CA SER A 134 21.51 -2.26 12.06
C SER A 134 21.14 -3.01 10.78
N ARG A 135 21.84 -4.12 10.49
CA ARG A 135 21.58 -5.00 9.32
C ARG A 135 21.77 -4.25 7.99
N ASP A 136 22.81 -3.43 7.92
CA ASP A 136 23.15 -2.59 6.76
C ASP A 136 21.92 -1.83 6.20
N SER A 137 21.03 -1.40 7.09
CA SER A 137 19.74 -0.86 6.68
C SER A 137 19.86 0.62 6.35
N VAL A 138 19.44 0.99 5.14
CA VAL A 138 19.35 2.37 4.64
C VAL A 138 17.87 2.72 4.46
N ASP A 139 17.50 3.92 4.89
CA ASP A 139 16.21 4.56 4.59
C ASP A 139 16.52 5.98 4.12
N ALA A 140 16.14 6.32 2.90
CA ALA A 140 16.31 7.65 2.35
C ALA A 140 15.04 8.09 1.64
N HIS A 141 14.60 9.32 1.89
CA HIS A 141 13.41 9.88 1.28
C HIS A 141 13.59 11.36 0.95
N VAL A 142 12.82 11.83 -0.02
CA VAL A 142 12.76 13.23 -0.42
C VAL A 142 11.33 13.60 -0.81
N ARG A 143 10.93 14.81 -0.45
CA ARG A 143 9.65 15.43 -0.84
C ARG A 143 9.85 16.89 -1.20
N GLY A 144 8.96 17.42 -2.01
CA GLY A 144 8.92 18.84 -2.31
C GLY A 144 7.90 19.18 -3.38
N GLY A 145 7.83 20.46 -3.73
CA GLY A 145 6.97 20.90 -4.81
C GLY A 145 7.28 22.31 -5.30
N ALA A 146 6.49 22.74 -6.27
CA ALA A 146 6.56 24.09 -6.82
C ALA A 146 5.18 24.59 -7.23
N HIS A 147 5.00 25.90 -7.14
CA HIS A 147 3.84 26.58 -7.72
C HIS A 147 4.02 26.78 -9.23
N ILE A 148 2.95 26.52 -9.99
CA ILE A 148 2.85 26.81 -11.41
C ILE A 148 1.60 27.67 -11.63
N GLY A 149 1.76 28.99 -11.58
CA GLY A 149 0.64 29.93 -11.58
C GLY A 149 -0.27 29.69 -10.37
N ALA A 150 -1.55 29.39 -10.62
CA ALA A 150 -2.52 29.05 -9.57
C ALA A 150 -2.48 27.56 -9.16
N SER A 151 -1.63 26.75 -9.79
CA SER A 151 -1.51 25.31 -9.60
C SER A 151 -0.26 24.95 -8.79
N ARG A 152 -0.15 23.69 -8.38
CA ARG A 152 1.01 23.12 -7.68
C ARG A 152 1.40 21.79 -8.30
N VAL A 153 2.70 21.54 -8.42
CA VAL A 153 3.28 20.22 -8.71
C VAL A 153 4.06 19.79 -7.49
N LEU A 154 3.83 18.56 -7.02
CA LEU A 154 4.42 17.97 -5.85
C LEU A 154 5.07 16.64 -6.24
N PHE A 155 6.14 16.29 -5.55
CA PHE A 155 6.80 15.00 -5.68
C PHE A 155 7.19 14.48 -4.29
N ALA A 156 7.19 13.18 -4.16
CA ALA A 156 7.76 12.48 -3.02
C ALA A 156 8.29 11.13 -3.46
N GLY A 157 9.31 10.62 -2.80
CA GLY A 157 9.78 9.27 -3.01
C GLY A 157 10.85 8.87 -2.01
N GLY A 158 11.06 7.57 -1.92
CA GLY A 158 12.00 7.00 -0.99
C GLY A 158 12.52 5.64 -1.43
N VAL A 159 13.58 5.23 -0.76
CA VAL A 159 14.23 3.93 -0.86
C VAL A 159 14.44 3.39 0.54
N GLN A 160 14.11 2.11 0.74
CA GLN A 160 14.48 1.35 1.93
C GLN A 160 15.16 0.06 1.50
N ALA A 161 16.34 -0.22 2.04
CA ALA A 161 17.07 -1.44 1.76
C ALA A 161 17.80 -1.94 3.01
N GLY A 162 18.09 -3.24 3.07
CA GLY A 162 18.96 -3.80 4.10
C GLY A 162 19.03 -5.32 4.06
N ASP A 163 20.03 -5.88 4.76
CA ASP A 163 20.25 -7.33 4.88
C ASP A 163 19.11 -8.05 5.62
N GLY A 164 18.35 -7.31 6.42
CA GLY A 164 17.26 -7.85 7.23
C GLY A 164 17.74 -8.81 8.32
N PHE A 165 16.83 -9.64 8.81
CA PHE A 165 17.10 -10.59 9.89
C PHE A 165 16.89 -12.02 9.40
N THR A 166 17.58 -12.99 10.00
CA THR A 166 17.34 -14.41 9.73
C THR A 166 16.02 -14.83 10.40
N PRO A 167 14.96 -15.21 9.65
CA PRO A 167 13.62 -15.43 10.20
C PRO A 167 13.40 -16.73 10.96
N ILE A 168 14.41 -17.17 11.73
CA ILE A 168 14.37 -18.36 12.57
C ILE A 168 15.24 -18.13 13.82
N VAL A 169 14.85 -18.74 14.93
CA VAL A 169 15.60 -18.69 16.19
C VAL A 169 16.94 -19.39 16.03
N GLU A 170 17.96 -18.89 16.73
CA GLU A 170 19.35 -19.33 16.55
C GLU A 170 19.56 -20.82 16.79
N GLN A 171 18.83 -21.42 17.74
CA GLN A 171 18.94 -22.84 18.09
C GLN A 171 18.43 -23.77 17.00
N ASP A 172 17.54 -23.29 16.13
CA ASP A 172 16.87 -24.07 15.10
C ASP A 172 17.42 -23.76 13.69
N ARG A 173 18.53 -23.01 13.59
CA ARG A 173 19.14 -22.68 12.29
C ARG A 173 19.86 -23.87 11.66
N GLY A 174 19.68 -24.03 10.35
CA GLY A 174 20.55 -24.84 9.50
C GLY A 174 21.35 -23.99 8.51
N ILE A 175 22.15 -24.64 7.65
CA ILE A 175 23.03 -23.95 6.70
C ILE A 175 22.27 -23.19 5.60
N ALA A 176 21.01 -23.55 5.35
CA ALA A 176 20.17 -22.87 4.36
C ALA A 176 19.59 -21.55 4.88
N ASP A 177 19.62 -21.31 6.19
CA ASP A 177 19.09 -20.10 6.80
C ASP A 177 20.04 -18.90 6.65
N ARG A 178 19.53 -17.82 6.04
CA ARG A 178 20.27 -16.59 5.80
C ARG A 178 19.43 -15.34 6.13
N PRO A 179 20.04 -14.16 6.25
CA PRO A 179 19.28 -12.91 6.42
C PRO A 179 18.24 -12.71 5.31
N ALA A 180 17.04 -12.26 5.67
CA ALA A 180 15.97 -11.94 4.74
C ALA A 180 16.13 -10.50 4.24
N ALA A 181 16.96 -10.34 3.20
CA ALA A 181 17.23 -9.03 2.61
C ALA A 181 16.01 -8.45 1.89
N PHE A 182 15.93 -7.12 1.83
CA PHE A 182 14.88 -6.41 1.11
C PHE A 182 15.42 -5.14 0.46
N GLU A 183 14.75 -4.71 -0.61
CA GLU A 183 15.05 -3.50 -1.36
C GLU A 183 13.75 -2.95 -1.95
N GLN A 184 13.40 -1.72 -1.59
CA GLN A 184 12.10 -1.12 -1.86
C GLN A 184 12.24 0.31 -2.32
N TYR A 185 11.46 0.67 -3.33
CA TYR A 185 11.41 1.98 -3.94
C TYR A 185 9.96 2.41 -4.11
N ALA A 186 9.65 3.66 -3.78
CA ALA A 186 8.37 4.26 -4.10
C ALA A 186 8.55 5.71 -4.53
N GLY A 187 7.80 6.12 -5.54
CA GLY A 187 7.79 7.48 -6.05
C GLY A 187 6.39 7.92 -6.41
N ARG A 188 6.09 9.20 -6.16
CA ARG A 188 4.80 9.83 -6.47
C ARG A 188 5.01 11.23 -7.03
N LEU A 189 4.26 11.53 -8.07
CA LEU A 189 4.05 12.86 -8.62
C LEU A 189 2.58 13.23 -8.46
N ARG A 190 2.33 14.48 -8.06
CA ARG A 190 0.98 15.01 -7.88
C ARG A 190 0.87 16.40 -8.46
N PHE A 191 -0.23 16.66 -9.16
CA PHE A 191 -0.57 17.97 -9.72
C PHE A 191 -1.93 18.42 -9.18
N LEU A 192 -1.96 19.63 -8.62
CA LEU A 192 -3.16 20.23 -8.04
C LEU A 192 -3.47 21.53 -8.78
N ALA A 193 -4.70 21.67 -9.30
CA ALA A 193 -5.11 22.86 -10.06
C ALA A 193 -6.57 23.25 -9.79
N PRO A 194 -6.90 24.55 -9.76
CA PRO A 194 -8.29 24.98 -9.76
C PRO A 194 -8.90 24.82 -11.17
N VAL A 195 -10.09 24.23 -11.28
CA VAL A 195 -10.81 24.05 -12.55
C VAL A 195 -12.30 24.29 -12.34
N GLY A 196 -12.84 25.37 -12.90
CA GLY A 196 -14.30 25.60 -12.97
C GLY A 196 -15.03 25.58 -11.62
N GLY A 197 -14.39 26.05 -10.54
CA GLY A 197 -14.93 26.00 -9.17
C GLY A 197 -14.49 24.77 -8.37
N ALA A 198 -14.06 23.70 -9.04
CA ALA A 198 -13.52 22.49 -8.41
C ALA A 198 -11.98 22.53 -8.27
N SER A 199 -11.45 21.57 -7.51
CA SER A 199 -10.03 21.23 -7.44
C SER A 199 -9.77 19.98 -8.27
N LEU A 200 -8.96 20.11 -9.33
CA LEU A 200 -8.37 18.99 -10.05
C LEU A 200 -7.15 18.48 -9.28
N GLN A 201 -7.06 17.16 -9.16
CA GLN A 201 -5.94 16.44 -8.59
C GLN A 201 -5.55 15.34 -9.57
N ALA A 202 -4.34 15.38 -10.11
CA ALA A 202 -3.78 14.34 -10.95
C ALA A 202 -2.61 13.69 -10.24
N ASN A 203 -2.56 12.37 -10.22
CA ASN A 203 -1.52 11.63 -9.52
C ASN A 203 -0.91 10.57 -10.44
N LEU A 204 0.38 10.36 -10.28
CA LEU A 204 1.14 9.26 -10.87
C LEU A 204 2.05 8.70 -9.78
N SER A 205 2.11 7.38 -9.63
CA SER A 205 3.05 6.73 -8.72
C SER A 205 3.62 5.48 -9.36
N ALA A 206 4.83 5.14 -8.95
CA ALA A 206 5.50 3.90 -9.29
C ALA A 206 6.20 3.33 -8.07
N PHE A 207 6.29 2.02 -7.98
CA PHE A 207 6.99 1.35 -6.90
C PHE A 207 7.64 0.05 -7.38
N GLU A 208 8.64 -0.37 -6.62
CA GLU A 208 9.30 -1.65 -6.75
C GLU A 208 9.62 -2.19 -5.36
N ASP A 209 9.46 -3.50 -5.17
CA ASP A 209 9.58 -4.15 -3.88
C ASP A 209 10.14 -5.56 -4.06
N ARG A 210 11.42 -5.72 -3.70
CA ARG A 210 12.16 -6.99 -3.69
C ARG A 210 12.37 -7.43 -2.26
N ARG A 211 12.05 -8.69 -1.98
CA ARG A 211 12.23 -9.30 -0.66
C ARG A 211 12.70 -10.75 -0.83
N GLU A 212 13.49 -11.21 0.12
CA GLU A 212 13.74 -12.64 0.33
C GLU A 212 13.16 -13.05 1.70
N ARG A 213 12.89 -14.34 1.91
CA ARG A 213 12.35 -14.86 3.19
C ARG A 213 13.38 -15.66 3.99
N GLY A 214 14.66 -15.47 3.68
CA GLY A 214 15.80 -15.95 4.46
C GLY A 214 16.29 -17.36 4.10
N PHE A 215 16.02 -17.82 2.88
CA PHE A 215 16.56 -19.05 2.30
C PHE A 215 16.32 -19.07 0.78
N GLU A 216 17.16 -19.80 0.05
CA GLU A 216 17.09 -19.88 -1.41
C GLU A 216 15.73 -20.39 -1.94
N GLY A 217 15.22 -19.75 -3.00
CA GLY A 217 13.93 -20.08 -3.60
C GLY A 217 12.72 -19.51 -2.84
N SER A 218 12.92 -18.41 -2.11
CA SER A 218 11.88 -17.72 -1.35
C SER A 218 11.70 -16.25 -1.74
N ASP A 219 12.20 -15.88 -2.91
CA ASP A 219 12.19 -14.53 -3.45
C ASP A 219 10.77 -14.04 -3.74
N ASN A 220 10.53 -12.76 -3.48
CA ASN A 220 9.27 -12.07 -3.64
C ASN A 220 9.54 -10.74 -4.34
N PHE A 221 8.80 -10.48 -5.42
CA PHE A 221 8.93 -9.26 -6.18
C PHE A 221 7.55 -8.66 -6.45
N ALA A 222 7.41 -7.35 -6.27
CA ALA A 222 6.22 -6.62 -6.65
C ALA A 222 6.64 -5.29 -7.29
N GLN A 223 5.94 -4.91 -8.35
CA GLN A 223 6.14 -3.62 -9.00
C GLN A 223 4.81 -3.09 -9.50
N GLY A 224 4.75 -1.78 -9.75
CA GLY A 224 3.55 -1.22 -10.35
C GLY A 224 3.64 0.26 -10.67
N ILE A 225 2.74 0.68 -11.55
CA ILE A 225 2.48 2.07 -11.91
C ILE A 225 0.98 2.33 -11.76
N ASP A 226 0.66 3.38 -11.01
CA ASP A 226 -0.71 3.80 -10.76
C ASP A 226 -0.89 5.26 -11.22
N ALA A 227 -2.02 5.55 -11.87
CA ALA A 227 -2.39 6.90 -12.27
C ALA A 227 -3.83 7.23 -11.89
N SER A 228 -4.11 8.48 -11.51
CA SER A 228 -5.47 8.91 -11.21
C SER A 228 -5.75 10.37 -11.53
N LEU A 229 -7.02 10.63 -11.80
CA LEU A 229 -7.59 11.97 -11.93
C LEU A 229 -8.77 12.08 -10.98
N ARG A 230 -8.79 13.15 -10.18
CA ARG A 230 -9.86 13.45 -9.25
C ARG A 230 -10.29 14.90 -9.39
N LEU A 231 -11.59 15.13 -9.47
CA LEU A 231 -12.23 16.44 -9.38
C LEU A 231 -13.00 16.49 -8.07
N VAL A 232 -12.79 17.56 -7.31
CA VAL A 232 -13.46 17.79 -6.02
C VAL A 232 -14.12 19.17 -6.04
N GLY A 233 -15.45 19.18 -6.05
CA GLY A 233 -16.26 20.37 -5.84
C GLY A 233 -16.57 20.60 -4.36
N ASP A 234 -17.53 21.47 -4.07
CA ASP A 234 -17.88 21.82 -2.68
C ASP A 234 -18.52 20.63 -1.93
N ASP A 235 -19.38 19.87 -2.62
CA ASP A 235 -20.20 18.80 -2.05
C ASP A 235 -20.18 17.49 -2.88
N TRP A 236 -19.42 17.47 -3.97
CA TRP A 236 -19.27 16.31 -4.86
C TRP A 236 -17.80 16.02 -5.22
N SER A 237 -17.51 14.75 -5.53
CA SER A 237 -16.23 14.37 -6.13
C SER A 237 -16.39 13.28 -7.18
N LEU A 238 -15.50 13.31 -8.16
CA LEU A 238 -15.37 12.31 -9.21
C LEU A 238 -13.92 11.87 -9.28
N THR A 239 -13.67 10.57 -9.25
CA THR A 239 -12.34 9.96 -9.36
C THR A 239 -12.35 8.97 -10.51
N ALA A 240 -11.30 8.96 -11.31
CA ALA A 240 -10.98 7.89 -12.24
C ALA A 240 -9.52 7.47 -12.03
N TYR A 241 -9.23 6.17 -12.15
CA TYR A 241 -7.90 5.66 -11.92
C TYR A 241 -7.60 4.44 -12.79
N TRP A 242 -6.31 4.23 -13.01
CA TRP A 242 -5.72 3.09 -13.68
C TRP A 242 -4.55 2.57 -12.85
N GLN A 243 -4.39 1.26 -12.79
CA GLN A 243 -3.33 0.57 -12.07
C GLN A 243 -2.80 -0.54 -12.98
N ASP A 244 -1.49 -0.68 -13.06
CA ASP A 244 -0.83 -1.77 -13.76
C ASP A 244 0.35 -2.26 -12.92
N ARG A 245 0.26 -3.52 -12.51
CA ARG A 245 1.09 -4.10 -11.47
C ARG A 245 1.51 -5.51 -11.88
N ALA A 246 2.64 -5.96 -11.35
CA ALA A 246 3.10 -7.32 -11.52
C ALA A 246 3.66 -7.82 -10.20
N PHE A 247 3.48 -9.12 -9.96
CA PHE A 247 3.94 -9.80 -8.77
C PHE A 247 4.62 -11.12 -9.14
N GLU A 248 5.72 -11.43 -8.47
CA GLU A 248 6.42 -12.71 -8.55
C GLU A 248 6.67 -13.24 -7.14
N ASN A 249 6.61 -14.56 -6.98
CA ASN A 249 6.69 -15.19 -5.67
C ASN A 249 7.12 -16.65 -5.76
N ALA A 250 8.30 -16.92 -5.23
CA ALA A 250 8.81 -18.27 -5.06
C ALA A 250 8.55 -18.78 -3.64
N PHE A 251 8.19 -20.06 -3.55
CA PHE A 251 8.17 -20.80 -2.30
C PHE A 251 9.03 -22.05 -2.42
N ALA A 252 9.97 -22.19 -1.51
CA ALA A 252 10.67 -23.44 -1.25
C ALA A 252 10.30 -23.99 0.14
N ALA A 253 10.39 -25.30 0.29
CA ALA A 253 10.35 -25.98 1.58
C ALA A 253 11.78 -26.28 2.03
N LEU A 254 12.02 -26.14 3.33
CA LEU A 254 13.22 -26.66 3.98
C LEU A 254 12.95 -28.10 4.44
N ASP A 255 13.99 -28.92 4.46
CA ASP A 255 13.96 -30.19 5.18
C ASP A 255 14.07 -29.99 6.71
N ASP A 256 13.91 -31.09 7.46
CA ASP A 256 13.93 -31.07 8.92
C ASP A 256 15.28 -30.61 9.48
N THR A 257 16.37 -30.89 8.76
CA THR A 257 17.75 -30.48 9.08
C THR A 257 18.08 -29.06 8.66
N ARG A 258 17.24 -28.44 7.81
CA ARG A 258 17.38 -27.09 7.26
C ARG A 258 18.72 -26.87 6.55
N ASP A 259 19.23 -27.92 5.92
CA ASP A 259 20.47 -27.88 5.15
C ASP A 259 20.22 -27.89 3.64
N ASN A 260 18.99 -28.17 3.21
CA ASN A 260 18.60 -28.10 1.81
C ASN A 260 17.20 -27.49 1.62
N THR A 261 17.03 -26.75 0.52
CA THR A 261 15.74 -26.23 0.06
C THR A 261 15.22 -27.05 -1.13
N ARG A 262 13.90 -27.13 -1.27
CA ARG A 262 13.24 -27.73 -2.43
C ARG A 262 12.13 -26.80 -2.93
N PRO A 263 12.09 -26.45 -4.22
CA PRO A 263 11.02 -25.60 -4.75
C PRO A 263 9.66 -26.29 -4.61
N VAL A 264 8.64 -25.50 -4.29
CA VAL A 264 7.26 -25.94 -4.09
C VAL A 264 6.34 -25.24 -5.08
N LEU A 265 6.53 -23.94 -5.24
CA LEU A 265 5.75 -23.08 -6.11
C LEU A 265 6.67 -21.97 -6.63
N ASP A 266 6.52 -21.61 -7.89
CA ASP A 266 7.17 -20.45 -8.48
C ASP A 266 6.13 -19.70 -9.32
N GLN A 267 5.60 -18.62 -8.74
CA GLN A 267 4.72 -17.68 -9.43
C GLN A 267 5.61 -16.66 -10.12
N PHE A 268 5.98 -16.94 -11.36
CA PHE A 268 6.99 -16.16 -12.08
C PHE A 268 6.41 -14.93 -12.80
N ASP A 269 5.08 -14.86 -12.95
CA ASP A 269 4.40 -13.70 -13.53
C ASP A 269 2.92 -13.67 -13.11
N VAL A 270 2.55 -12.71 -12.28
CA VAL A 270 1.17 -12.48 -11.83
C VAL A 270 0.79 -11.04 -12.16
N PRO A 271 0.46 -10.73 -13.43
CA PRO A 271 0.12 -9.38 -13.84
C PRO A 271 -1.29 -9.02 -13.35
N SER A 272 -1.47 -7.75 -13.01
CA SER A 272 -2.73 -7.19 -12.57
C SER A 272 -2.94 -5.79 -13.13
N THR A 273 -4.05 -5.60 -13.85
CA THR A 273 -4.47 -4.29 -14.33
C THR A 273 -5.86 -3.95 -13.76
N GLY A 274 -6.01 -2.73 -13.26
CA GLY A 274 -7.27 -2.19 -12.77
C GLY A 274 -7.63 -0.89 -13.47
N LEU A 275 -8.89 -0.73 -13.85
CA LEU A 275 -9.48 0.54 -14.27
C LEU A 275 -10.70 0.79 -13.38
N GLY A 276 -10.80 1.97 -12.77
CA GLY A 276 -11.94 2.27 -11.92
C GLY A 276 -12.37 3.72 -11.95
N ALA A 277 -13.61 3.94 -11.54
CA ALA A 277 -14.17 5.25 -11.33
C ALA A 277 -15.06 5.26 -10.08
N ALA A 278 -15.08 6.38 -9.39
CA ALA A 278 -15.91 6.59 -8.21
C ALA A 278 -16.52 7.99 -8.25
N ALA A 279 -17.77 8.09 -7.81
CA ALA A 279 -18.47 9.35 -7.61
C ALA A 279 -19.00 9.39 -6.17
N ALA A 280 -18.87 10.53 -5.52
CA ALA A 280 -19.45 10.76 -4.20
C ALA A 280 -20.10 12.14 -4.14
N MET A 281 -21.17 12.23 -3.37
CA MET A 281 -21.86 13.48 -3.05
C MET A 281 -22.27 13.46 -1.57
N GLN A 282 -22.28 14.62 -0.93
CA GLN A 282 -22.71 14.77 0.44
C GLN A 282 -23.52 16.05 0.64
N GLY A 283 -24.23 16.14 1.76
CA GLY A 283 -24.95 17.35 2.11
C GLY A 283 -25.65 17.25 3.46
N SER A 284 -26.36 18.31 3.81
CA SER A 284 -27.11 18.39 5.06
C SER A 284 -28.54 18.84 4.77
N ALA A 285 -29.51 18.17 5.40
CA ALA A 285 -30.93 18.50 5.35
C ALA A 285 -31.46 18.66 6.78
N GLY A 286 -31.43 19.90 7.30
CA GLY A 286 -31.76 20.17 8.70
C GLY A 286 -30.71 19.57 9.64
N GLN A 287 -31.10 18.58 10.45
CA GLN A 287 -30.19 17.84 11.35
C GLN A 287 -29.64 16.54 10.73
N LEU A 288 -30.05 16.21 9.50
CA LEU A 288 -29.60 15.01 8.80
C LEU A 288 -28.41 15.34 7.91
N ASP A 289 -27.25 14.78 8.23
CA ASP A 289 -26.12 14.71 7.30
C ASP A 289 -26.21 13.42 6.48
N TRP A 290 -25.95 13.52 5.18
CA TRP A 290 -25.98 12.38 4.27
C TRP A 290 -24.76 12.36 3.35
N ARG A 291 -24.38 11.15 2.94
CA ARG A 291 -23.36 10.90 1.92
C ARG A 291 -23.80 9.73 1.07
N LEU A 292 -23.64 9.89 -0.24
CA LEU A 292 -23.94 8.89 -1.24
C LEU A 292 -22.71 8.69 -2.12
N GLY A 293 -22.38 7.45 -2.40
CA GLY A 293 -21.24 7.08 -3.24
C GLY A 293 -21.60 5.93 -4.17
N ALA A 294 -20.96 5.89 -5.33
CA ALA A 294 -21.00 4.77 -6.26
C ALA A 294 -19.63 4.59 -6.89
N ASP A 295 -19.18 3.34 -7.04
CA ASP A 295 -17.95 3.00 -7.73
C ASP A 295 -18.14 1.86 -8.74
N ILE A 296 -17.29 1.87 -9.76
CA ILE A 296 -17.18 0.82 -10.76
C ILE A 296 -15.71 0.47 -10.95
N ARG A 297 -15.43 -0.82 -11.11
CA ARG A 297 -14.08 -1.35 -11.30
C ARG A 297 -14.11 -2.44 -12.36
N ASP A 298 -13.21 -2.33 -13.33
CA ASP A 298 -12.84 -3.39 -14.26
C ASP A 298 -11.44 -3.87 -13.86
N VAL A 299 -11.31 -5.16 -13.58
CA VAL A 299 -10.08 -5.77 -13.08
C VAL A 299 -9.73 -6.95 -13.97
N LYS A 300 -8.47 -7.01 -14.36
CA LYS A 300 -7.88 -8.13 -15.09
C LYS A 300 -6.63 -8.59 -14.35
N GLY A 301 -6.44 -9.89 -14.33
CA GLY A 301 -5.22 -10.50 -13.84
C GLY A 301 -5.23 -11.98 -14.13
N GLU A 302 -4.04 -12.56 -14.11
CA GLU A 302 -3.81 -13.97 -14.30
C GLU A 302 -2.75 -14.44 -13.31
N THR A 303 -2.57 -15.75 -13.21
CA THR A 303 -1.53 -16.33 -12.35
C THR A 303 -0.75 -17.30 -13.20
N ASN A 304 0.44 -16.90 -13.64
CA ASN A 304 1.37 -17.76 -14.34
C ASN A 304 2.32 -18.37 -13.30
N GLU A 305 2.20 -19.69 -13.08
CA GLU A 305 2.97 -20.37 -12.05
C GLU A 305 3.42 -21.78 -12.44
N LEU A 306 4.57 -22.16 -11.89
CA LEU A 306 5.16 -23.48 -11.96
C LEU A 306 4.94 -24.19 -10.62
N TYR A 307 4.44 -25.42 -10.66
CA TYR A 307 4.10 -26.17 -9.46
C TYR A 307 4.29 -27.68 -9.63
N PHE A 308 4.23 -28.40 -8.51
CA PHE A 308 4.57 -29.83 -8.43
C PHE A 308 5.97 -30.13 -8.99
N PHE A 309 6.98 -29.87 -8.19
CA PHE A 309 8.37 -30.11 -8.57
C PHE A 309 8.81 -31.57 -8.35
N GLN A 310 9.62 -32.08 -9.27
CA GLN A 310 10.43 -33.28 -9.08
C GLN A 310 11.90 -32.86 -9.12
N GLY A 311 12.56 -32.85 -7.95
CA GLY A 311 13.83 -32.16 -7.80
C GLY A 311 13.65 -30.65 -8.03
N MET A 312 14.45 -30.06 -8.92
CA MET A 312 14.37 -28.64 -9.29
C MET A 312 13.46 -28.38 -10.51
N SER A 313 12.88 -29.42 -11.11
CA SER A 313 12.11 -29.29 -12.35
C SER A 313 10.61 -29.27 -12.06
N PRO A 314 9.86 -28.26 -12.54
CA PRO A 314 8.41 -28.25 -12.42
C PRO A 314 7.79 -29.30 -13.33
N THR A 315 6.72 -29.95 -12.88
CA THR A 315 5.97 -30.92 -13.69
C THR A 315 4.63 -30.38 -14.19
N ARG A 316 4.21 -29.20 -13.69
CA ARG A 316 3.00 -28.51 -14.14
C ARG A 316 3.23 -27.00 -14.24
N GLN A 317 2.45 -26.40 -15.12
CA GLN A 317 2.33 -24.96 -15.33
C GLN A 317 0.85 -24.63 -15.46
N ARG A 318 0.43 -23.50 -14.88
CA ARG A 318 -0.87 -22.88 -15.16
C ARG A 318 -0.70 -21.40 -15.39
#